data_AF-A0A918CH71-F1
#
_entry.id   AF-A0A918CH71-F1
#
_cell.length_a   1.000
_cell.length_b   1.000
_cell.length_c   1.000
_cell.angle_alpha   90.00
_cell.angle_beta   90.00
_cell.angle_gamma   90.00
#
_symmetry.space_group_name_H-M   'P 1'
#
loop_
_entity.id
_entity.type
_entity.pdbx_description
1 polymer ?
#
loop_
_entity_poly.entity_id
_entity_poly.type
_entity_poly.pdbx_seq_one_letter_code
_entity_poly.pdbx_strand_id
1 'polypeptide(L)'
;MEESTERSANSSEHRGTQQREIDRLWDFADPVASEERFRAASADPERSPHKRAVMAAQLARAVGLQGRTEEALAVLDGVAAAAPGSESGPEAAELRARVALERGRLHAAAGRPEDALPELTRAVREAAAAGAAFLVLDGLHMLALTDGGHEEEWAAEGFDVLAGSRDPRVLRWGIALHNNLGWTKHDADDPVAALHHFTLAAEAAEQYGSAEQLRVARWSMARALRTLGRTEEALAIQRALDAERPDDPFVTAEIEALTGVRPTIEA
;
A
#
# COMPACT_ATOMS: atom_id res chain seq x y z
N MET A 1 26.43 -26.19 1.27
CA MET A 1 25.96 -24.99 2.00
C MET A 1 26.15 -23.74 1.15
N GLU A 2 27.32 -23.57 0.53
CA GLU A 2 27.65 -22.46 -0.40
C GLU A 2 26.69 -22.34 -1.60
N GLU A 3 26.37 -23.44 -2.31
CA GLU A 3 25.49 -23.40 -3.49
C GLU A 3 24.05 -22.94 -3.19
N SER A 4 23.56 -23.19 -1.97
CA SER A 4 22.22 -22.76 -1.53
C SER A 4 22.20 -21.28 -1.17
N THR A 5 23.29 -20.77 -0.60
CA THR A 5 23.46 -19.35 -0.27
C THR A 5 23.64 -18.51 -1.54
N GLU A 6 24.40 -18.99 -2.52
CA GLU A 6 24.58 -18.31 -3.82
C GLU A 6 23.28 -18.26 -4.64
N ARG A 7 22.48 -19.34 -4.68
CA ARG A 7 21.16 -19.32 -5.32
C ARG A 7 20.20 -18.35 -4.64
N SER A 8 20.24 -18.27 -3.30
CA SER A 8 19.39 -17.34 -2.53
C SER A 8 19.77 -15.89 -2.81
N ALA A 9 21.06 -15.57 -2.87
CA ALA A 9 21.57 -14.23 -3.19
C ALA A 9 21.26 -13.81 -4.63
N ASN A 10 21.45 -14.70 -5.61
CA ASN A 10 21.14 -14.39 -7.01
C ASN A 10 19.63 -14.17 -7.22
N SER A 11 18.80 -14.94 -6.51
CA SER A 11 17.34 -14.78 -6.52
C SER A 11 16.88 -13.46 -5.89
N SER A 12 17.54 -12.99 -4.83
CA SER A 12 17.22 -11.69 -4.21
C SER A 12 17.65 -10.50 -5.08
N GLU A 13 18.81 -10.58 -5.75
CA GLU A 13 19.27 -9.57 -6.71
C GLU A 13 18.35 -9.46 -7.93
N HIS A 14 17.88 -10.61 -8.46
CA HIS A 14 16.93 -10.64 -9.56
C HIS A 14 15.61 -9.95 -9.20
N ARG A 15 15.05 -10.30 -8.02
CA ARG A 15 13.84 -9.65 -7.48
C ARG A 15 14.04 -8.15 -7.28
N GLY A 16 15.18 -7.74 -6.74
CA GLY A 16 15.50 -6.32 -6.55
C GLY A 16 15.54 -5.54 -7.87
N THR A 17 16.08 -6.15 -8.94
CA THR A 17 16.11 -5.54 -10.27
C THR A 17 14.72 -5.44 -10.89
N GLN A 18 13.93 -6.50 -10.80
CA GLN A 18 12.56 -6.53 -11.27
C GLN A 18 11.67 -5.52 -10.51
N GLN A 19 11.85 -5.38 -9.20
CA GLN A 19 11.08 -4.41 -8.42
C GLN A 19 11.43 -2.96 -8.81
N ARG A 20 12.70 -2.63 -9.03
CA ARG A 20 13.11 -1.30 -9.52
C ARG A 20 12.51 -0.98 -10.89
N GLU A 21 12.34 -1.99 -11.73
CA GLU A 21 11.66 -1.82 -13.01
C GLU A 21 10.16 -1.55 -12.81
N ILE A 22 9.47 -2.35 -12.01
CA ILE A 22 8.05 -2.12 -11.66
C ILE A 22 7.85 -0.69 -11.15
N ASP A 23 8.71 -0.23 -10.25
CA ASP A 23 8.63 1.12 -9.67
C ASP A 23 8.77 2.22 -10.72
N ARG A 24 9.54 2.01 -11.79
CA ARG A 24 9.71 3.00 -12.89
C ARG A 24 8.53 3.04 -13.84
N LEU A 25 7.82 1.93 -13.99
CA LEU A 25 6.66 1.85 -14.87
C LEU A 25 5.42 2.50 -14.22
N TRP A 26 5.37 2.51 -12.88
CA TRP A 26 4.29 3.12 -12.11
C TRP A 26 4.33 4.65 -12.10
N ASP A 27 3.16 5.21 -12.37
CA ASP A 27 2.72 6.52 -11.93
C ASP A 27 1.32 6.34 -11.30
N PHE A 28 1.24 6.40 -9.96
CA PHE A 28 -0.03 6.19 -9.27
C PHE A 28 -1.01 7.37 -9.46
N ALA A 29 -0.53 8.55 -9.87
CA ALA A 29 -1.39 9.68 -10.22
C ALA A 29 -1.94 9.56 -11.64
N ASP A 30 -1.31 8.75 -12.49
CA ASP A 30 -1.75 8.45 -13.86
C ASP A 30 -1.80 6.91 -14.10
N PRO A 31 -2.87 6.25 -13.61
CA PRO A 31 -3.03 4.81 -13.82
C PRO A 31 -3.23 4.44 -15.29
N VAL A 32 -3.63 5.38 -16.17
CA VAL A 32 -3.80 5.14 -17.61
C VAL A 32 -2.44 5.03 -18.29
N ALA A 33 -1.52 5.96 -18.02
CA ALA A 33 -0.15 5.87 -18.52
C ALA A 33 0.58 4.63 -17.96
N SER A 34 0.34 4.30 -16.69
CA SER A 34 0.87 3.07 -16.08
C SER A 34 0.35 1.82 -16.78
N GLU A 35 -0.94 1.75 -17.07
CA GLU A 35 -1.55 0.65 -17.84
C GLU A 35 -0.85 0.46 -19.19
N GLU A 36 -0.64 1.52 -19.97
CA GLU A 36 0.01 1.43 -21.27
C GLU A 36 1.41 0.83 -21.16
N ARG A 37 2.21 1.30 -20.18
CA ARG A 37 3.56 0.82 -19.91
C ARG A 37 3.57 -0.65 -19.49
N PHE A 38 2.69 -1.06 -18.58
CA PHE A 38 2.61 -2.46 -18.15
C PHE A 38 2.05 -3.38 -19.23
N ARG A 39 1.16 -2.90 -20.10
CA ARG A 39 0.68 -3.64 -21.26
C ARG A 39 1.81 -3.91 -22.24
N ALA A 40 2.62 -2.90 -22.57
CA ALA A 40 3.81 -3.08 -23.39
C ALA A 40 4.80 -4.07 -22.75
N ALA A 41 5.10 -3.90 -21.45
CA ALA A 41 6.05 -4.76 -20.74
C ALA A 41 5.59 -6.21 -20.57
N SER A 42 4.28 -6.46 -20.46
CA SER A 42 3.73 -7.82 -20.37
C SER A 42 3.66 -8.54 -21.72
N ALA A 43 3.63 -7.80 -22.84
CA ALA A 43 3.63 -8.34 -24.20
C ALA A 43 5.03 -8.51 -24.82
N ASP A 44 6.07 -7.95 -24.21
CA ASP A 44 7.44 -7.92 -24.73
C ASP A 44 8.09 -9.33 -24.75
N PRO A 45 8.32 -9.93 -25.93
CA PRO A 45 8.82 -11.29 -26.05
C PRO A 45 10.27 -11.48 -25.58
N GLU A 46 11.05 -10.40 -25.49
CA GLU A 46 12.44 -10.44 -25.01
C GLU A 46 12.53 -10.72 -23.50
N ARG A 47 11.41 -10.57 -22.78
CA ARG A 47 11.31 -10.89 -21.36
C ARG A 47 11.02 -12.36 -21.15
N SER A 48 11.59 -12.93 -20.09
CA SER A 48 11.22 -14.27 -19.63
C SER A 48 9.71 -14.38 -19.36
N PRO A 49 9.08 -15.56 -19.52
CA PRO A 49 7.68 -15.78 -19.19
C PRO A 49 7.28 -15.29 -17.79
N HIS A 50 8.11 -15.57 -16.77
CA HIS A 50 7.86 -15.13 -15.40
C HIS A 50 7.77 -13.59 -15.29
N LYS A 51 8.74 -12.86 -15.84
CA LYS A 51 8.70 -11.39 -15.86
C LYS A 51 7.47 -10.84 -16.56
N ARG A 52 7.08 -11.38 -17.72
CA ARG A 52 5.85 -10.97 -18.41
C ARG A 52 4.62 -11.18 -17.54
N ALA A 53 4.54 -12.31 -16.85
CA ALA A 53 3.45 -12.62 -15.91
C ALA A 53 3.39 -11.65 -14.73
N VAL A 54 4.54 -11.26 -14.16
CA VAL A 54 4.58 -10.25 -13.10
C VAL A 54 4.16 -8.87 -13.63
N MET A 55 4.59 -8.46 -14.82
CA MET A 55 4.13 -7.22 -15.44
C MET A 55 2.63 -7.24 -15.73
N ALA A 56 2.08 -8.39 -16.11
CA ALA A 56 0.64 -8.57 -16.30
C ALA A 56 -0.16 -8.47 -14.99
N ALA A 57 0.38 -8.95 -13.86
CA ALA A 57 -0.24 -8.70 -12.55
C ALA A 57 -0.26 -7.20 -12.21
N GLN A 58 0.81 -6.44 -12.52
CA GLN A 58 0.81 -4.99 -12.35
C GLN A 58 -0.12 -4.27 -13.33
N LEU A 59 -0.26 -4.76 -14.57
CA LEU A 59 -1.26 -4.29 -15.52
C LEU A 59 -2.66 -4.40 -14.94
N ALA A 60 -3.02 -5.55 -14.35
CA ALA A 60 -4.32 -5.74 -13.71
C ALA A 60 -4.58 -4.71 -12.60
N ARG A 61 -3.56 -4.40 -11.79
CA ARG A 61 -3.66 -3.33 -10.77
C ARG A 61 -3.93 -1.97 -11.40
N ALA A 62 -3.23 -1.61 -12.47
CA ALA A 62 -3.40 -0.32 -13.16
C ALA A 62 -4.80 -0.18 -13.80
N VAL A 63 -5.29 -1.26 -14.43
CA VAL A 63 -6.65 -1.34 -14.98
C VAL A 63 -7.69 -1.27 -13.86
N GLY A 64 -7.47 -1.97 -12.75
CA GLY A 64 -8.35 -1.97 -11.58
C GLY A 64 -8.51 -0.59 -10.93
N LEU A 65 -7.43 0.20 -10.85
CA LEU A 65 -7.47 1.58 -10.35
C LEU A 65 -8.34 2.52 -11.21
N GLN A 66 -8.65 2.13 -12.45
CA GLN A 66 -9.57 2.86 -13.33
C GLN A 66 -11.02 2.36 -13.23
N GLY A 67 -11.31 1.45 -12.29
CA GLY A 67 -12.65 0.85 -12.12
C GLY A 67 -13.02 -0.21 -13.16
N ARG A 68 -12.07 -0.65 -14.00
CA ARG A 68 -12.27 -1.68 -15.04
C ARG A 68 -12.09 -3.09 -14.46
N THR A 69 -12.90 -3.44 -13.47
CA THR A 69 -12.76 -4.66 -12.67
C THR A 69 -12.76 -5.95 -13.48
N GLU A 70 -13.72 -6.11 -14.41
CA GLU A 70 -13.83 -7.33 -15.22
C GLU A 70 -12.60 -7.57 -16.10
N GLU A 71 -12.06 -6.50 -16.69
CA GLU A 71 -10.85 -6.58 -17.50
C GLU A 71 -9.63 -6.92 -16.65
N ALA A 72 -9.49 -6.29 -15.48
CA ALA A 72 -8.42 -6.61 -14.55
C ALA A 72 -8.45 -8.08 -14.12
N LEU A 73 -9.64 -8.62 -13.81
CA LEU A 73 -9.82 -10.05 -13.50
C LEU A 73 -9.45 -10.95 -14.69
N ALA A 74 -9.85 -10.59 -15.91
CA ALA A 74 -9.51 -11.36 -17.11
C ALA A 74 -7.99 -11.40 -17.37
N VAL A 75 -7.26 -10.31 -17.10
CA VAL A 75 -5.79 -10.29 -17.15
C VAL A 75 -5.20 -11.29 -16.13
N LEU A 76 -5.71 -11.28 -14.89
CA LEU A 76 -5.26 -12.19 -13.83
C LEU A 76 -5.60 -13.66 -14.13
N ASP A 77 -6.74 -13.94 -14.76
CA ASP A 77 -7.12 -15.28 -15.23
C ASP A 77 -6.14 -15.76 -16.30
N GLY A 78 -5.76 -14.90 -17.24
CA GLY A 78 -4.77 -15.21 -18.27
C GLY A 78 -3.39 -15.54 -17.69
N VAL A 79 -2.94 -14.80 -16.67
CA VAL A 79 -1.69 -15.09 -15.96
C VAL A 79 -1.76 -16.45 -15.25
N ALA A 80 -2.85 -16.72 -14.53
CA ALA A 80 -3.03 -17.98 -13.81
C ALA A 80 -3.10 -19.19 -14.76
N ALA A 81 -3.73 -19.05 -15.92
CA ALA A 81 -3.83 -20.11 -16.93
C ALA A 81 -2.49 -20.40 -17.63
N ALA A 82 -1.62 -19.39 -17.77
CA ALA A 82 -0.31 -19.54 -18.39
C ALA A 82 0.77 -20.07 -17.42
N ALA A 83 0.55 -19.96 -16.10
CA ALA A 83 1.47 -20.45 -15.08
C ALA A 83 1.29 -21.97 -14.87
N PRO A 84 2.35 -22.80 -15.00
CA PRO A 84 2.22 -24.24 -14.76
C PRO A 84 1.89 -24.52 -13.29
N GLY A 85 0.77 -25.17 -13.02
CA GLY A 85 0.31 -25.45 -11.65
C GLY A 85 1.26 -26.34 -10.82
N SER A 86 2.24 -27.00 -11.45
CA SER A 86 3.27 -27.82 -10.81
C SER A 86 4.54 -27.06 -10.45
N GLU A 87 4.70 -25.81 -10.88
CA GLU A 87 5.89 -25.01 -10.56
C GLU A 87 5.94 -24.67 -9.07
N SER A 88 7.05 -25.08 -8.46
CA SER A 88 7.35 -24.89 -7.05
C SER A 88 8.61 -24.04 -6.91
N GLY A 89 8.65 -23.24 -5.85
CA GLY A 89 9.79 -22.38 -5.52
C GLY A 89 9.41 -20.90 -5.36
N PRO A 90 10.39 -20.06 -4.98
CA PRO A 90 10.13 -18.68 -4.58
C PRO A 90 9.54 -17.80 -5.69
N GLU A 91 9.97 -17.96 -6.94
CA GLU A 91 9.43 -17.16 -8.07
C GLU A 91 7.97 -17.51 -8.36
N ALA A 92 7.63 -18.79 -8.38
CA ALA A 92 6.25 -19.23 -8.56
C ALA A 92 5.35 -18.76 -7.40
N ALA A 93 5.86 -18.82 -6.17
CA ALA A 93 5.16 -18.29 -4.99
C ALA A 93 4.97 -16.76 -5.06
N GLU A 94 5.99 -16.01 -5.49
CA GLU A 94 5.87 -14.55 -5.68
C GLU A 94 4.79 -14.19 -6.70
N LEU A 95 4.77 -14.88 -7.85
CA LEU A 95 3.77 -14.64 -8.88
C LEU A 95 2.36 -14.94 -8.36
N ARG A 96 2.16 -16.07 -7.65
CA ARG A 96 0.89 -16.41 -7.02
C ARG A 96 0.47 -15.38 -5.98
N ALA A 97 1.42 -14.87 -5.19
CA ALA A 97 1.16 -13.81 -4.22
C ALA A 97 0.64 -12.54 -4.90
N ARG A 98 1.31 -12.09 -5.97
CA ARG A 98 0.89 -10.90 -6.74
C ARG A 98 -0.50 -11.08 -7.34
N VAL A 99 -0.78 -12.23 -7.96
CA VAL A 99 -2.10 -12.50 -8.55
C VAL A 99 -3.20 -12.50 -7.49
N ALA A 100 -2.99 -13.21 -6.38
CA ALA A 100 -3.96 -13.29 -5.29
C ALA A 100 -4.19 -11.91 -4.64
N LEU A 101 -3.12 -11.12 -4.47
CA LEU A 101 -3.22 -9.78 -3.92
C LEU A 101 -4.10 -8.87 -4.78
N GLU A 102 -3.87 -8.85 -6.10
CA GLU A 102 -4.68 -8.01 -7.00
C GLU A 102 -6.13 -8.49 -7.10
N ARG A 103 -6.40 -9.81 -7.07
CA ARG A 103 -7.77 -10.32 -6.98
C ARG A 103 -8.45 -9.84 -5.70
N GLY A 104 -7.78 -10.01 -4.56
CA GLY A 104 -8.27 -9.56 -3.27
C GLY A 104 -8.61 -8.07 -3.26
N ARG A 105 -7.73 -7.23 -3.83
CA ARG A 105 -8.01 -5.79 -3.99
C ARG A 105 -9.25 -5.51 -4.85
N LEU A 106 -9.40 -6.21 -5.97
CA LEU A 106 -10.55 -6.02 -6.86
C LEU A 106 -11.87 -6.41 -6.18
N HIS A 107 -11.87 -7.50 -5.40
CA HIS A 107 -13.04 -7.90 -4.61
C HIS A 107 -13.34 -6.91 -3.48
N ALA A 108 -12.31 -6.45 -2.76
CA ALA A 108 -12.47 -5.45 -1.70
C ALA A 108 -13.03 -4.12 -2.24
N ALA A 109 -12.48 -3.63 -3.35
CA ALA A 109 -12.97 -2.41 -4.02
C ALA A 109 -14.41 -2.55 -4.55
N ALA A 110 -14.84 -3.77 -4.88
CA ALA A 110 -16.22 -4.08 -5.26
C ALA A 110 -17.17 -4.27 -4.06
N GLY A 111 -16.69 -4.09 -2.82
CA GLY A 111 -17.49 -4.28 -1.60
C GLY A 111 -17.83 -5.74 -1.32
N ARG A 112 -16.97 -6.68 -1.72
CA ARG A 112 -17.13 -8.14 -1.53
C ARG A 112 -16.04 -8.69 -0.60
N PRO A 113 -16.07 -8.38 0.71
CA PRO A 113 -15.06 -8.85 1.66
C PRO A 113 -15.00 -10.38 1.72
N GLU A 114 -16.13 -11.08 1.58
CA GLU A 114 -16.20 -12.55 1.57
C GLU A 114 -15.38 -13.20 0.46
N ASP A 115 -15.26 -12.54 -0.69
CA ASP A 115 -14.42 -12.98 -1.80
C ASP A 115 -12.97 -12.49 -1.65
N ALA A 116 -12.78 -11.32 -1.05
CA ALA A 116 -11.46 -10.71 -0.91
C ALA A 116 -10.59 -11.43 0.13
N LEU A 117 -11.15 -11.78 1.29
CA LEU A 117 -10.38 -12.32 2.42
C LEU A 117 -9.64 -13.62 2.08
N PRO A 118 -10.23 -14.62 1.40
CA PRO A 118 -9.50 -15.81 0.98
C PRO A 118 -8.32 -15.51 0.05
N GLU A 119 -8.49 -14.58 -0.89
CA GLU A 119 -7.43 -14.19 -1.84
C GLU A 119 -6.32 -13.39 -1.15
N LEU A 120 -6.66 -12.47 -0.25
CA LEU A 120 -5.67 -11.69 0.51
C LEU A 120 -4.88 -12.57 1.49
N THR A 121 -5.55 -13.50 2.17
CA THR A 121 -4.90 -14.49 3.04
C THR A 121 -3.94 -15.38 2.23
N ARG A 122 -4.38 -15.82 1.05
CA ARG A 122 -3.53 -16.56 0.11
C ARG A 122 -2.33 -15.71 -0.31
N ALA A 123 -2.52 -14.43 -0.60
CA ALA A 123 -1.44 -13.53 -0.99
C ALA A 123 -0.34 -13.45 0.08
N VAL A 124 -0.73 -13.26 1.36
CA VAL A 124 0.19 -13.24 2.50
C VAL A 124 0.98 -14.55 2.59
N ARG A 125 0.28 -15.70 2.53
CA ARG A 125 0.92 -17.02 2.62
C ARG A 125 1.92 -17.27 1.49
N GLU A 126 1.55 -16.97 0.25
CA GLU A 126 2.43 -17.17 -0.90
C GLU A 126 3.60 -16.18 -0.88
N ALA A 127 3.39 -14.93 -0.44
CA ALA A 127 4.46 -13.95 -0.28
C ALA A 127 5.47 -14.38 0.79
N ALA A 128 4.99 -14.93 1.91
CA ALA A 128 5.84 -15.49 2.95
C ALA A 128 6.66 -16.68 2.43
N ALA A 129 6.04 -17.60 1.67
CA ALA A 129 6.74 -18.71 1.02
C ALA A 129 7.79 -18.25 -0.01
N ALA A 130 7.59 -17.09 -0.63
CA ALA A 130 8.55 -16.46 -1.52
C ALA A 130 9.68 -15.69 -0.80
N GLY A 131 9.57 -15.49 0.52
CA GLY A 131 10.45 -14.58 1.27
C GLY A 131 10.31 -13.12 0.86
N ALA A 132 9.13 -12.73 0.36
CA ALA A 132 8.85 -11.40 -0.18
C ALA A 132 8.17 -10.51 0.87
N ALA A 133 8.93 -10.05 1.87
CA ALA A 133 8.42 -9.25 3.00
C ALA A 133 7.58 -8.03 2.58
N PHE A 134 7.96 -7.36 1.49
CA PHE A 134 7.17 -6.23 0.97
C PHE A 134 5.77 -6.65 0.51
N LEU A 135 5.62 -7.82 -0.12
CA LEU A 135 4.30 -8.34 -0.53
C LEU A 135 3.51 -8.90 0.65
N VAL A 136 4.19 -9.45 1.67
CA VAL A 136 3.55 -9.85 2.93
C VAL A 136 2.87 -8.64 3.57
N LEU A 137 3.60 -7.54 3.74
CA LEU A 137 3.08 -6.30 4.31
C LEU A 137 1.94 -5.69 3.48
N ASP A 138 2.05 -5.80 2.15
CA ASP A 138 0.99 -5.35 1.25
C ASP A 138 -0.30 -6.15 1.43
N GLY A 139 -0.20 -7.49 1.55
CA GLY A 139 -1.33 -8.35 1.86
C GLY A 139 -1.93 -8.08 3.24
N LEU A 140 -1.10 -7.95 4.27
CA LEU A 140 -1.53 -7.64 5.65
C LEU A 140 -2.22 -6.28 5.72
N HIS A 141 -1.71 -5.27 5.01
CA HIS A 141 -2.36 -3.96 4.93
C HIS A 141 -3.74 -4.06 4.28
N MET A 142 -3.87 -4.82 3.20
CA MET A 142 -5.17 -5.04 2.56
C MET A 142 -6.15 -5.80 3.47
N LEU A 143 -5.67 -6.80 4.23
CA LEU A 143 -6.48 -7.49 5.24
C LEU A 143 -6.95 -6.52 6.32
N ALA A 144 -6.07 -5.68 6.85
CA ALA A 144 -6.41 -4.65 7.84
C ALA A 144 -7.43 -3.61 7.33
N LEU A 145 -7.60 -3.45 6.02
CA LEU A 145 -8.61 -2.57 5.43
C LEU A 145 -9.93 -3.29 5.09
N THR A 146 -9.92 -4.63 5.05
CA THR A 146 -11.02 -5.43 4.50
C THR A 146 -11.70 -6.29 5.56
N ASP A 147 -10.95 -6.78 6.54
CA ASP A 147 -11.40 -7.68 7.60
C ASP A 147 -11.84 -6.91 8.84
N GLY A 148 -13.04 -6.33 8.76
CA GLY A 148 -13.58 -5.48 9.83
C GLY A 148 -13.60 -6.19 11.19
N GLY A 149 -13.04 -5.53 12.21
CA GLY A 149 -12.91 -6.07 13.57
C GLY A 149 -11.57 -6.77 13.85
N HIS A 150 -10.73 -7.01 12.84
CA HIS A 150 -9.40 -7.63 12.98
C HIS A 150 -8.26 -6.69 12.57
N GLU A 151 -8.53 -5.38 12.44
CA GLU A 151 -7.58 -4.38 11.92
C GLU A 151 -6.28 -4.35 12.76
N GLU A 152 -6.41 -4.42 14.09
CA GLU A 152 -5.28 -4.38 15.02
C GLU A 152 -4.44 -5.66 14.95
N GLU A 153 -5.08 -6.80 14.74
CA GLU A 153 -4.42 -8.11 14.64
C GLU A 153 -3.55 -8.14 13.38
N TRP A 154 -4.11 -7.73 12.23
CA TRP A 154 -3.36 -7.64 10.98
C TRP A 154 -2.24 -6.59 11.03
N ALA A 155 -2.46 -5.46 11.70
CA ALA A 155 -1.41 -4.46 11.91
C ALA A 155 -0.29 -5.01 12.80
N ALA A 156 -0.60 -5.75 13.86
CA ALA A 156 0.37 -6.37 14.74
C ALA A 156 1.28 -7.36 14.00
N GLU A 157 0.72 -8.24 13.16
CA GLU A 157 1.52 -9.10 12.29
C GLU A 157 2.42 -8.29 11.34
N GLY A 158 1.93 -7.16 10.84
CA GLY A 158 2.72 -6.24 10.02
C GLY A 158 3.91 -5.67 10.77
N PHE A 159 3.74 -5.25 12.03
CA PHE A 159 4.82 -4.74 12.86
C PHE A 159 5.88 -5.80 13.17
N ASP A 160 5.49 -7.06 13.35
CA ASP A 160 6.44 -8.17 13.52
C ASP A 160 7.33 -8.34 12.28
N VAL A 161 6.76 -8.22 11.07
CA VAL A 161 7.53 -8.25 9.83
C VAL A 161 8.49 -7.05 9.73
N LEU A 162 8.05 -5.86 10.14
CA LEU A 162 8.90 -4.66 10.16
C LEU A 162 10.07 -4.79 11.15
N ALA A 163 9.82 -5.31 12.35
CA ALA A 163 10.84 -5.50 13.39
C ALA A 163 11.97 -6.45 12.94
N GLY A 164 11.67 -7.39 12.04
CA GLY A 164 12.65 -8.30 11.45
C GLY A 164 13.47 -7.71 10.29
N SER A 165 13.16 -6.50 9.82
CA SER A 165 13.74 -5.94 8.59
C SER A 165 14.75 -4.82 8.85
N ARG A 166 15.68 -4.67 7.89
CA ARG A 166 16.58 -3.50 7.79
C ARG A 166 16.46 -2.80 6.43
N ASP A 167 15.61 -3.29 5.54
CA ASP A 167 15.41 -2.70 4.23
C ASP A 167 14.53 -1.44 4.37
N PRO A 168 15.03 -0.23 4.03
CA PRO A 168 14.26 1.01 4.10
C PRO A 168 12.94 0.95 3.32
N ARG A 169 12.88 0.17 2.23
CA ARG A 169 11.64 0.00 1.44
C ARG A 169 10.59 -0.76 2.24
N VAL A 170 11.00 -1.78 2.98
CA VAL A 170 10.12 -2.56 3.85
C VAL A 170 9.72 -1.69 5.05
N LEU A 171 10.68 -1.01 5.69
CA LEU A 171 10.41 -0.14 6.85
C LEU A 171 9.46 1.03 6.53
N ARG A 172 9.45 1.52 5.30
CA ARG A 172 8.47 2.53 4.82
C ARG A 172 7.01 2.11 5.01
N TRP A 173 6.70 0.81 5.05
CA TRP A 173 5.33 0.33 5.33
C TRP A 173 4.80 0.75 6.70
N GLY A 174 5.69 1.07 7.66
CA GLY A 174 5.29 1.60 8.96
C GLY A 174 4.39 2.84 8.85
N ILE A 175 4.57 3.66 7.80
CA ILE A 175 3.72 4.83 7.53
C ILE A 175 2.26 4.42 7.32
N ALA A 176 2.01 3.47 6.41
CA ALA A 176 0.66 3.07 6.03
C ALA A 176 -0.01 2.25 7.16
N LEU A 177 0.73 1.37 7.83
CA LEU A 177 0.20 0.57 8.95
C LEU A 177 -0.22 1.45 10.12
N HIS A 178 0.65 2.37 10.55
CA HIS A 178 0.32 3.29 11.63
C HIS A 178 -0.76 4.30 11.22
N ASN A 179 -0.75 4.82 9.99
CA ASN A 179 -1.80 5.73 9.56
C ASN A 179 -3.18 5.03 9.50
N ASN A 180 -3.25 3.79 9.01
CA ASN A 180 -4.51 3.03 9.03
C ASN A 180 -5.01 2.81 10.46
N LEU A 181 -4.13 2.29 11.34
CA LEU A 181 -4.48 2.03 12.73
C LEU A 181 -4.87 3.32 13.48
N GLY A 182 -4.25 4.45 13.13
CA GLY A 182 -4.64 5.76 13.65
C GLY A 182 -6.08 6.11 13.30
N TRP A 183 -6.53 5.86 12.07
CA TRP A 183 -7.93 6.05 11.68
C TRP A 183 -8.86 5.05 12.35
N THR A 184 -8.49 3.76 12.42
CA THR A 184 -9.26 2.75 13.15
C THR A 184 -9.53 3.19 14.60
N LYS A 185 -8.51 3.69 15.30
CA LYS A 185 -8.66 4.19 16.68
C LYS A 185 -9.47 5.48 16.75
N HIS A 186 -9.32 6.37 15.78
CA HIS A 186 -10.08 7.62 15.72
C HIS A 186 -11.58 7.36 15.53
N ASP A 187 -11.91 6.45 14.61
CA ASP A 187 -13.29 6.04 14.32
C ASP A 187 -13.93 5.27 15.48
N ALA A 188 -13.10 4.61 16.31
CA ALA A 188 -13.51 3.96 17.56
C ALA A 188 -13.63 4.91 18.77
N ASP A 189 -13.59 6.23 18.55
CA ASP A 189 -13.64 7.28 19.60
C ASP A 189 -12.48 7.21 20.62
N ASP A 190 -11.32 6.69 20.20
CA ASP A 190 -10.05 6.75 20.95
C ASP A 190 -9.04 7.66 20.25
N PRO A 191 -9.24 8.99 20.32
CA PRO A 191 -8.36 9.96 19.68
C PRO A 191 -6.96 10.02 20.32
N VAL A 192 -6.77 9.47 21.52
CA VAL A 192 -5.44 9.39 22.18
C VAL A 192 -4.59 8.32 21.50
N ALA A 193 -5.15 7.12 21.33
CA ALA A 193 -4.47 6.06 20.59
C ALA A 193 -4.29 6.43 19.10
N ALA A 194 -5.27 7.11 18.51
CA ALA A 194 -5.15 7.64 17.16
C ALA A 194 -3.94 8.57 17.01
N LEU A 195 -3.81 9.55 17.91
CA LEU A 195 -2.69 10.48 17.91
C LEU A 195 -1.34 9.76 18.05
N HIS A 196 -1.26 8.75 18.92
CA HIS A 196 -0.05 7.94 19.08
C HIS A 196 0.36 7.30 17.74
N HIS A 197 -0.56 6.65 17.05
CA HIS A 197 -0.25 6.02 15.76
C HIS A 197 0.04 7.03 14.66
N PHE A 198 -0.69 8.14 14.55
CA PHE A 198 -0.36 9.17 13.55
C PHE A 198 1.02 9.80 13.80
N THR A 199 1.45 9.92 15.06
CA THR A 199 2.80 10.37 15.41
C THR A 199 3.84 9.37 14.90
N LEU A 200 3.66 8.07 15.17
CA LEU A 200 4.55 7.02 14.65
C LEU A 200 4.56 6.95 13.11
N ALA A 201 3.42 7.22 12.46
CA ALA A 201 3.35 7.30 11.00
C ALA A 201 4.18 8.48 10.47
N ALA A 202 4.14 9.63 11.15
CA ALA A 202 4.94 10.80 10.79
C ALA A 202 6.43 10.53 10.99
N GLU A 203 6.84 9.95 12.12
CA GLU A 203 8.24 9.55 12.37
C GLU A 203 8.76 8.57 11.29
N ALA A 204 7.97 7.57 10.94
CA ALA A 204 8.32 6.65 9.86
C ALA A 204 8.41 7.36 8.49
N ALA A 205 7.56 8.37 8.26
CA ALA A 205 7.56 9.14 7.02
C ALA A 205 8.75 10.10 6.91
N GLU A 206 9.19 10.70 8.02
CA GLU A 206 10.42 11.48 8.09
C GLU A 206 11.65 10.61 7.77
N GLN A 207 11.69 9.39 8.30
CA GLN A 207 12.85 8.53 8.16
C GLN A 207 12.92 7.82 6.80
N TYR A 208 11.77 7.34 6.29
CA TYR A 208 11.74 6.45 5.14
C TYR A 208 10.83 6.92 4.01
N GLY A 209 9.93 7.87 4.26
CA GLY A 209 8.86 8.28 3.35
C GLY A 209 9.26 9.32 2.31
N SER A 210 8.27 9.74 1.53
CA SER A 210 8.32 10.92 0.66
C SER A 210 7.76 12.16 1.39
N ALA A 211 8.02 13.35 0.84
CA ALA A 211 7.43 14.59 1.36
C ALA A 211 5.90 14.53 1.42
N GLU A 212 5.24 13.94 0.42
CA GLU A 212 3.78 13.81 0.42
C GLU A 212 3.29 12.86 1.52
N GLN A 213 3.99 11.74 1.76
CA GLN A 213 3.63 10.82 2.84
C GLN A 213 3.78 11.48 4.22
N LEU A 214 4.83 12.28 4.42
CA LEU A 214 5.01 13.04 5.65
C LEU A 214 3.91 14.08 5.83
N ARG A 215 3.55 14.78 4.76
CA ARG A 215 2.48 15.78 4.75
C ARG A 215 1.14 15.17 5.17
N VAL A 216 0.80 14.00 4.60
CA VAL A 216 -0.42 13.25 4.96
C VAL A 216 -0.39 12.81 6.42
N ALA A 217 0.72 12.25 6.91
CA ALA A 217 0.82 11.82 8.31
C ALA A 217 0.69 12.99 9.30
N ARG A 218 1.31 14.14 9.00
CA ARG A 218 1.19 15.38 9.78
C ARG A 218 -0.24 15.93 9.77
N TRP A 219 -0.93 15.85 8.63
CA TRP A 219 -2.33 16.23 8.54
C TRP A 219 -3.21 15.36 9.45
N SER A 220 -3.04 14.02 9.41
CA SER A 220 -3.77 13.08 10.28
C SER A 220 -3.48 13.35 11.77
N MET A 221 -2.22 13.61 12.13
CA MET A 221 -1.81 13.97 13.49
C MET A 221 -2.53 15.25 13.97
N ALA A 222 -2.58 16.29 13.14
CA ALA A 222 -3.30 17.53 13.45
C ALA A 222 -4.81 17.31 13.60
N ARG A 223 -5.41 16.45 12.75
CA ARG A 223 -6.82 16.08 12.84
C ARG A 223 -7.16 15.41 14.18
N ALA A 224 -6.29 14.55 14.70
CA ALA A 224 -6.45 13.92 16.01
C ALA A 224 -6.27 14.91 17.16
N LEU A 225 -5.26 15.80 17.09
CA LEU A 225 -5.06 16.87 18.07
C LEU A 225 -6.29 17.78 18.19
N ARG A 226 -6.94 18.10 17.07
CA ARG A 226 -8.20 18.84 17.06
C ARG A 226 -9.31 18.11 17.81
N THR A 227 -9.50 16.81 17.57
CA THR A 227 -10.50 16.01 18.29
C THR A 227 -10.23 16.00 19.80
N LEU A 228 -8.96 16.02 20.22
CA LEU A 228 -8.56 16.12 21.64
C LEU A 228 -8.74 17.52 22.26
N GLY A 229 -9.18 18.52 21.49
CA GLY A 229 -9.27 19.91 21.95
C GLY A 229 -7.93 20.64 22.05
N ARG A 230 -6.84 20.05 21.52
CA ARG A 230 -5.50 20.66 21.46
C ARG A 230 -5.40 21.59 20.24
N THR A 231 -6.29 22.58 20.21
CA THR A 231 -6.56 23.44 19.05
C THR A 231 -5.33 24.22 18.58
N GLU A 232 -4.54 24.78 19.50
CA GLU A 232 -3.35 25.58 19.14
C GLU A 232 -2.29 24.74 18.42
N GLU A 233 -2.04 23.52 18.91
CA GLU A 233 -1.08 22.59 18.31
C GLU A 233 -1.55 22.10 16.94
N ALA A 234 -2.83 21.73 16.83
CA ALA A 234 -3.44 21.35 15.56
C ALA A 234 -3.32 22.48 14.53
N LEU A 235 -3.64 23.72 14.92
CA LEU A 235 -3.62 24.88 14.03
C LEU A 235 -2.19 25.24 13.60
N ALA A 236 -1.20 25.10 14.48
CA ALA A 236 0.20 25.32 14.13
C ALA A 236 0.66 24.35 13.04
N ILE A 237 0.30 23.07 13.14
CA ILE A 237 0.64 22.07 12.12
C ILE A 237 -0.09 22.38 10.81
N GLN A 238 -1.40 22.63 10.84
CA GLN A 238 -2.16 22.89 9.62
C GLN A 238 -1.66 24.13 8.87
N ARG A 239 -1.30 25.21 9.58
CA ARG A 239 -0.69 26.40 8.95
C ARG A 239 0.67 26.13 8.32
N ALA A 240 1.47 25.25 8.93
CA ALA A 240 2.74 24.85 8.34
C ALA A 240 2.50 24.06 7.03
N LEU A 241 1.52 23.16 7.01
CA LEU A 241 1.14 22.41 5.81
C LEU A 241 0.58 23.33 4.71
N ASP A 242 -0.21 24.33 5.07
CA ASP A 242 -0.73 25.36 4.15
C ASP A 242 0.40 26.21 3.54
N ALA A 243 1.40 26.58 4.33
CA ALA A 243 2.58 27.30 3.82
C ALA A 243 3.42 26.45 2.85
N GLU A 244 3.48 25.13 3.05
CA GLU A 244 4.16 24.19 2.16
C GLU A 244 3.41 23.96 0.85
N ARG A 245 2.07 23.89 0.91
CA ARG A 245 1.18 23.72 -0.25
C ARG A 245 -0.10 24.54 -0.05
N PRO A 246 -0.09 25.83 -0.47
CA PRO A 246 -1.26 26.69 -0.35
C PRO A 246 -2.46 26.12 -1.10
N ASP A 247 -3.66 26.45 -0.63
CA ASP A 247 -4.94 26.11 -1.24
C ASP A 247 -5.23 24.59 -1.30
N ASP A 248 -4.57 23.78 -0.46
CA ASP A 248 -4.97 22.39 -0.26
C ASP A 248 -6.34 22.32 0.42
N PRO A 249 -7.38 21.73 -0.23
CA PRO A 249 -8.74 21.75 0.30
C PRO A 249 -8.89 21.01 1.64
N PHE A 250 -8.07 19.97 1.90
CA PHE A 250 -8.11 19.23 3.16
C PHE A 250 -7.46 20.01 4.30
N VAL A 251 -6.39 20.77 4.02
CA VAL A 251 -5.74 21.64 5.01
C VAL A 251 -6.62 22.85 5.31
N THR A 252 -7.16 23.50 4.26
CA THR A 252 -8.06 24.65 4.39
C THR A 252 -9.27 24.30 5.24
N ALA A 253 -9.94 23.17 4.97
CA ALA A 253 -11.09 22.73 5.76
C ALA A 253 -10.75 22.53 7.25
N GLU A 254 -9.55 22.02 7.56
CA GLU A 254 -9.11 21.86 8.95
C GLU A 254 -8.79 23.21 9.62
N ILE A 255 -8.17 24.16 8.91
CA ILE A 255 -7.94 25.52 9.43
C ILE A 255 -9.26 26.24 9.71
N GLU A 256 -10.25 26.12 8.82
CA GLU A 256 -11.59 26.68 9.02
C GLU A 256 -12.27 26.07 10.25
N ALA A 257 -12.21 24.75 10.39
CA ALA A 257 -12.77 24.04 11.55
C ALA A 257 -12.10 24.45 12.87
N LEU A 258 -10.81 24.77 12.86
CA LEU A 258 -10.04 25.20 14.04
C LEU A 258 -10.25 26.67 14.42
N THR A 259 -10.47 27.53 13.42
CA THR A 259 -10.62 28.97 13.64
C THR A 259 -12.08 29.41 13.78
N GLY A 260 -13.04 28.57 13.41
CA GLY A 260 -14.47 28.88 13.44
C GLY A 260 -14.91 29.90 12.37
N VAL A 261 -14.03 30.23 11.41
CA VAL A 261 -14.34 31.11 10.29
C VAL A 261 -15.01 30.30 9.19
N ARG A 262 -16.31 30.52 8.93
CA ARG A 262 -16.95 30.03 7.69
C ARG A 262 -16.51 30.92 6.52
N PRO A 263 -16.32 30.37 5.30
CA PRO A 263 -16.06 31.19 4.14
C PRO A 263 -17.23 32.16 3.93
N THR A 264 -16.90 33.45 3.82
CA THR A 264 -17.84 34.44 3.32
C THR A 264 -18.03 34.11 1.85
N ILE A 265 -19.07 33.32 1.54
CA ILE A 265 -19.55 33.19 0.16
C ILE A 265 -20.03 34.59 -0.23
N GLU A 266 -19.21 35.31 -0.97
CA GLU A 266 -19.67 36.53 -1.67
C GLU A 266 -20.73 36.11 -2.68
N ALA A 267 -21.90 36.76 -2.57
CA ALA A 267 -23.09 36.53 -3.37
C ALA A 267 -23.01 37.17 -4.76
#